data_AF-A0A520EM58-F1
#
_entry.id   AF-A0A520EM58-F1
#
_cell.length_a   1.000
_cell.length_b   1.000
_cell.length_c   1.000
_cell.angle_alpha   90.00
_cell.angle_beta   90.00
_cell.angle_gamma   90.00
#
_symmetry.space_group_name_H-M   'P 1'
#
loop_
_entity.id
_entity.type
_entity.pdbx_description
1 polymer ?
#
loop_
_entity_poly.entity_id
_entity_poly.type
_entity_poly.pdbx_seq_one_letter_code
_entity_poly.pdbx_strand_id
1 'polypeptide(L)' 'EQHSDGYVLGTARARRFHQGYFDQTAELWTEGGVLLATSHQMVYYKV' A
#
# COMPACT_ATOMS: atom_id res chain seq x y z
N GLU A 1 -3.22 -14.43 -15.84
CA GLU A 1 -1.98 -13.90 -16.43
C GLU A 1 -0.94 -13.80 -15.32
N GLN A 2 0.29 -14.21 -15.59
CA GLN A 2 1.37 -14.19 -14.60
C GLN A 2 2.09 -12.83 -14.71
N HIS A 3 1.88 -11.93 -13.75
CA HIS A 3 2.59 -10.65 -13.68
C HIS A 3 3.89 -10.82 -12.89
N SER A 4 4.86 -11.59 -13.41
CA SER A 4 6.11 -11.88 -12.69
C SER A 4 7.30 -10.98 -13.07
N ASP A 5 7.29 -10.39 -14.27
CA ASP A 5 8.51 -9.81 -14.88
C ASP A 5 8.42 -8.29 -15.12
N GLY A 6 7.32 -7.63 -14.75
CA GLY A 6 7.11 -6.18 -14.91
C GLY A 6 7.26 -5.40 -13.62
N TYR A 7 7.48 -4.09 -13.71
CA TYR A 7 7.44 -3.21 -12.54
C TYR A 7 6.00 -3.09 -12.00
N VAL A 8 5.90 -2.72 -10.72
CA VAL A 8 4.64 -2.52 -10.02
C VAL A 8 4.62 -1.11 -9.45
N LEU A 9 3.50 -0.41 -9.65
CA LEU A 9 3.23 0.85 -8.96
C LEU A 9 2.66 0.55 -7.58
N GLY A 10 3.41 0.91 -6.53
CA GLY A 10 2.94 0.88 -5.16
C GLY A 10 2.42 2.25 -4.72
N THR A 11 1.20 2.30 -4.19
CA THR A 11 0.68 3.49 -3.52
C THR A 11 0.33 3.13 -2.08
N ALA A 12 0.59 4.06 -1.16
CA ALA A 12 0.24 3.90 0.24
C ALA A 12 -0.27 5.23 0.79
N ARG A 13 -1.37 5.18 1.54
CA ARG A 13 -1.98 6.35 2.16
C ARG A 13 -2.18 6.11 3.64
N ALA A 14 -1.55 6.95 4.45
CA ALA A 14 -1.82 7.07 5.88
C ALA A 14 -3.06 7.97 6.09
N ARG A 15 -3.91 7.64 7.08
CA ARG A 15 -5.05 8.51 7.43
C ARG A 15 -4.94 9.09 8.84
N ARG A 16 -5.28 8.34 9.89
CA ARG A 16 -5.41 8.86 11.26
C ARG A 16 -4.15 8.60 12.05
N PHE A 17 -3.39 9.65 12.31
CA PHE A 17 -2.23 9.61 13.20
C PHE A 17 -2.68 9.87 14.64
N HIS A 18 -2.45 8.91 15.54
CA HIS A 18 -2.81 9.01 16.95
C HIS A 18 -1.97 8.07 17.81
N GLN A 19 -1.49 8.56 18.97
CA GLN A 19 -0.74 7.77 19.95
C GLN A 19 0.48 6.98 19.39
N GLY A 20 1.17 7.54 18.40
CA GLY A 20 2.32 6.87 17.77
C GLY A 20 1.92 5.78 16.77
N TYR A 21 0.67 5.74 16.31
CA TYR A 21 0.21 4.84 15.25
C TYR A 21 -0.58 5.57 14.17
N PHE A 22 -0.64 5.00 12.97
CA PHE A 22 -1.62 5.37 11.95
C PHE A 22 -2.18 4.17 11.19
N ASP A 23 -3.42 4.30 10.71
CA ASP A 23 -3.98 3.37 9.72
C ASP A 23 -3.42 3.69 8.33
N GLN A 24 -2.97 2.66 7.63
CA GLN A 24 -2.48 2.74 6.27
C GLN A 24 -3.27 1.77 5.39
N THR A 25 -3.70 2.27 4.23
CA THR A 25 -4.09 1.41 3.11
C THR A 25 -3.05 1.50 2.01
N ALA A 26 -2.73 0.37 1.38
CA ALA A 26 -1.84 0.33 0.23
C ALA A 26 -2.43 -0.51 -0.90
N GLU A 27 -1.97 -0.22 -2.12
CA GLU A 27 -2.38 -0.88 -3.35
C GLU A 27 -1.16 -1.11 -4.23
N LEU A 28 -1.16 -2.26 -4.92
CA LEU A 28 -0.16 -2.64 -5.92
C LEU A 28 -0.81 -2.78 -7.28
N TRP A 29 -0.24 -2.12 -8.29
CA TRP A 29 -0.80 -2.04 -9.63
C TRP A 29 0.23 -2.47 -10.68
N THR A 30 -0.21 -3.18 -11.72
CA THR A 30 0.63 -3.38 -12.92
C THR A 30 0.78 -2.08 -13.70
N GLU A 31 1.75 -2.03 -14.61
CA GLU A 31 1.89 -0.93 -15.58
C GLU A 31 0.63 -0.74 -16.46
N GLY A 32 -0.13 -1.81 -16.68
CA GLY A 32 -1.40 -1.78 -17.42
C GLY A 32 -2.60 -1.31 -16.59
N GLY A 33 -2.41 -0.88 -15.34
CA GLY A 33 -3.48 -0.42 -14.45
C GLY A 33 -4.33 -1.54 -13.85
N VAL A 34 -3.84 -2.78 -13.84
CA VAL A 34 -4.52 -3.91 -13.18
C VAL A 34 -4.16 -3.93 -11.71
N LEU A 35 -5.17 -3.96 -10.82
CA LEU A 35 -4.96 -4.09 -9.38
C LEU A 35 -4.52 -5.52 -9.05
N LEU A 36 -3.35 -5.64 -8.41
CA LEU A 36 -2.77 -6.91 -8.00
C LEU A 36 -3.13 -7.27 -6.56
N ALA A 37 -3.01 -6.30 -5.65
CA ALA A 37 -3.21 -6.52 -4.23
C ALA A 37 -3.59 -5.23 -3.51
N THR A 38 -4.29 -5.39 -2.39
CA THR A 38 -4.54 -4.32 -1.42
C THR A 38 -4.09 -4.77 -0.03
N SER A 39 -3.72 -3.83 0.82
CA SER A 39 -3.44 -4.09 2.23
C SER A 39 -4.06 -3.04 3.13
N HIS A 40 -4.32 -3.42 4.38
CA HIS A 40 -4.68 -2.52 5.45
C HIS A 40 -3.84 -2.85 6.67
N GLN A 41 -3.11 -1.87 7.18
CA GLN A 41 -2.15 -2.05 8.25
C GLN A 41 -2.28 -0.96 9.31
N MET A 42 -2.02 -1.31 10.56
CA MET A 42 -1.80 -0.36 11.63
C MET A 42 -0.30 -0.21 11.81
N VAL A 43 0.22 1.00 11.59
CA VAL A 43 1.66 1.27 11.49
C VAL A 43 2.09 2.08 12.69
N TYR A 44 3.09 1.60 13.42
CA TYR A 44 3.76 2.37 14.47
C TYR A 44 4.69 3.41 13.85
N TYR A 45 4.72 4.61 14.41
CA TYR A 45 5.71 5.63 14.12
C TYR A 45 6.17 6.31 15.41
N LYS A 46 7.43 6.73 15.43
CA LYS A 46 7.98 7.50 16.53
C LYS A 46 7.77 9.00 16.25
N VAL A 47 7.32 9.72 17.27
CA VAL A 47 7.32 11.20 17.33
C VAL A 47 8.67 11.67 17.89
#